data_AF-A0A9N9HV92-F1
#
_entry.id   AF-A0A9N9HV92-F1
#
_cell.length_a   1.000
_cell.length_b   1.000
_cell.length_c   1.000
_cell.angle_alpha   90.00
_cell.angle_beta   90.00
_cell.angle_gamma   90.00
#
_symmetry.space_group_name_H-M   'P 1'
#
loop_
_entity.id
_entity.type
_entity.pdbx_description
1 polymer ?
#
loop_
_entity_poly.entity_id
_entity_poly.type
_entity_poly.pdbx_seq_one_letter_code
_entity_poly.pdbx_strand_id
1 'polypeptide(L)'
;MACHYRLTAYIEVLDQNANEYNKYVIFLACIELKDHSYALEKQFTNTKKRCKDHFKKYDFFKQKYGRDEAQAILDDTDSEITIQKCQRKRVHRQD
;
A
#
# COMPACT_ATOMS: atom_id res chain seq x y z
N MET A 1 -19.60 3.22 3.93
CA MET A 1 -18.96 2.46 2.82
C MET A 1 -17.46 2.62 2.97
N ALA A 2 -16.77 1.58 3.44
CA ALA A 2 -15.32 1.61 3.56
C ALA A 2 -14.73 1.54 2.15
N CYS A 3 -13.98 2.57 1.75
CA CYS A 3 -13.16 2.52 0.55
C CYS A 3 -12.05 1.49 0.81
N HIS A 4 -12.35 0.22 0.54
CA HIS A 4 -11.40 -0.87 0.64
C HIS A 4 -10.33 -0.64 -0.41
N TYR A 5 -9.19 -0.14 0.04
CA TYR A 5 -8.00 -0.06 -0.78
C TYR A 5 -7.56 -1.47 -1.12
N ARG A 6 -7.53 -1.84 -2.41
CA ARG A 6 -7.26 -3.21 -2.89
C ARG A 6 -5.97 -3.81 -2.30
N LEU A 7 -4.96 -2.99 -1.98
CA LEU A 7 -3.72 -3.49 -1.37
C LEU A 7 -3.83 -3.82 0.13
N THR A 8 -4.90 -3.43 0.83
CA THR A 8 -5.13 -3.84 2.23
C THR A 8 -5.23 -5.36 2.39
N ALA A 9 -5.57 -6.09 1.33
CA ALA A 9 -5.55 -7.55 1.33
C ALA A 9 -4.14 -8.15 1.38
N TYR A 10 -3.10 -7.37 1.08
CA TYR A 10 -1.71 -7.84 1.01
C TYR A 10 -0.82 -7.25 2.10
N ILE A 11 -1.38 -6.42 2.99
CA ILE A 11 -0.66 -5.81 4.11
C ILE A 11 -1.35 -6.11 5.42
N GLU A 12 -0.56 -6.31 6.46
CA GLU A 12 -1.05 -6.43 7.83
C GLU A 12 -0.82 -5.10 8.54
N VAL A 13 -1.88 -4.57 9.16
CA VAL A 13 -1.83 -3.32 9.93
C VAL A 13 -1.36 -3.64 11.34
N LEU A 14 -0.21 -3.10 11.71
CA LEU A 14 0.30 -3.18 13.07
C LEU A 14 -0.48 -2.22 13.97
N ASP A 15 -0.58 -2.56 15.25
CA ASP A 15 -1.19 -1.67 16.23
C ASP A 15 -0.28 -0.49 16.64
N GLN A 16 0.88 -0.38 16.00
CA GLN A 16 1.80 0.73 16.19
C GLN A 16 1.44 1.91 15.27
N ASN A 17 1.23 3.08 15.87
CA ASN A 17 1.00 4.30 15.09
C ASN A 17 2.31 4.82 14.52
N ALA A 18 2.33 5.08 13.21
CA ALA A 18 3.46 5.71 12.54
C ALA A 18 3.39 7.24 12.61
N ASN A 19 2.17 7.77 12.64
CA ASN A 19 1.89 9.16 12.98
C ASN A 19 0.44 9.26 13.52
N GLU A 20 -0.02 10.48 13.81
CA GLU A 20 -1.38 10.74 14.33
C GLU A 20 -2.52 10.19 13.45
N TYR A 21 -2.28 9.99 12.16
CA TYR A 21 -3.30 9.60 11.16
C TYR A 21 -3.05 8.22 10.52
N ASN A 22 -1.83 7.69 10.61
CA ASN A 22 -1.39 6.52 9.87
C ASN A 22 -0.77 5.49 10.83
N LYS A 23 -1.15 4.23 10.63
CA LYS A 23 -0.52 3.09 11.30
C LYS A 23 0.66 2.55 10.49
N TYR A 24 1.56 1.86 11.17
CA TYR A 24 2.54 1.01 10.51
C TYR A 24 1.85 -0.23 9.95
N VAL A 25 2.34 -0.67 8.79
CA VAL A 25 1.90 -1.87 8.11
C VAL A 25 3.11 -2.68 7.70
N ILE A 26 2.94 -4.00 7.67
CA ILE A 26 3.91 -4.94 7.14
C ILE A 26 3.32 -5.66 5.93
N PHE A 27 4.21 -6.14 5.06
CA PHE A 27 3.78 -6.82 3.85
C PHE A 27 3.65 -8.32 4.10
N LEU A 28 2.48 -8.89 3.83
CA LEU A 28 2.21 -10.32 4.12
C LEU A 28 3.18 -11.25 3.39
N ALA A 29 3.52 -10.94 2.13
CA ALA A 29 4.46 -11.79 1.38
C ALA A 29 5.89 -11.75 1.95
N CYS A 30 6.27 -10.69 2.68
CA CYS A 30 7.56 -10.68 3.41
C CYS A 30 7.54 -11.66 4.58
N ILE A 31 6.39 -11.84 5.25
CA ILE A 31 6.23 -12.82 6.32
C ILE A 31 6.34 -14.23 5.73
N GLU A 32 5.65 -14.49 4.63
CA GLU A 32 5.63 -15.83 3.99
C GLU A 32 7.00 -16.26 3.43
N LEU A 33 7.83 -15.33 2.95
CA LEU A 33 9.11 -15.65 2.32
C LEU A 33 10.31 -15.63 3.28
N LYS A 34 10.26 -14.81 4.32
CA LYS A 34 11.36 -14.62 5.26
C LYS A 34 10.91 -15.01 6.65
N ASP A 35 10.38 -14.04 7.37
CA ASP A 35 9.89 -14.19 8.73
C ASP A 35 9.19 -12.88 9.14
N HIS A 36 8.34 -12.96 10.16
CA HIS A 36 7.68 -11.80 10.75
C HIS A 36 8.68 -10.74 11.25
N SER A 37 9.83 -11.15 11.79
CA SER A 37 10.87 -10.23 12.29
C SER A 37 11.46 -9.38 11.17
N TYR A 38 11.72 -9.99 10.01
CA TYR A 38 12.20 -9.28 8.82
C TYR A 38 11.13 -8.33 8.25
N ALA A 39 9.86 -8.73 8.31
CA ALA A 39 8.74 -7.89 7.89
C ALA A 39 8.58 -6.67 8.81
N LEU A 40 8.78 -6.82 10.12
CA LEU A 40 8.76 -5.73 11.10
C LEU A 40 9.90 -4.71 10.87
N GLU A 41 11.12 -5.16 10.59
CA GLU A 41 12.23 -4.26 10.23
C GLU A 41 11.94 -3.45 8.96
N LYS A 42 11.08 -3.99 8.09
CA LYS A 42 10.68 -3.40 6.81
C LYS A 42 9.27 -2.82 6.84
N GLN A 43 8.72 -2.56 8.04
CA GLN A 43 7.43 -1.91 8.20
C GLN A 43 7.41 -0.52 7.56
N PHE A 44 6.25 -0.10 7.08
CA PHE A 44 6.07 1.19 6.43
C PHE A 44 4.73 1.81 6.81
N THR A 45 4.56 3.09 6.46
CA THR A 45 3.31 3.80 6.73
C THR A 45 2.20 3.32 5.80
N ASN A 46 0.99 3.13 6.34
CA ASN A 46 -0.21 2.78 5.57
C ASN A 46 -0.66 3.93 4.63
N THR A 47 0.13 4.21 3.60
CA THR A 47 -0.17 5.22 2.59
C THR A 47 -0.05 4.60 1.21
N LYS A 48 -0.98 4.96 0.30
CA LYS A 48 -1.02 4.48 -1.09
C LYS A 48 0.35 4.56 -1.77
N LYS A 49 1.03 5.71 -1.63
CA LYS A 49 2.36 5.96 -2.21
C LYS A 49 3.44 5.01 -1.67
N ARG A 50 3.48 4.80 -0.35
CA ARG A 50 4.48 3.90 0.28
C ARG A 50 4.21 2.44 -0.04
N CYS A 51 2.95 2.03 -0.05
CA CYS A 51 2.57 0.69 -0.50
C CYS A 51 3.07 0.48 -1.95
N LYS A 52 2.70 1.35 -2.89
CA LYS A 52 3.14 1.22 -4.30
C LYS A 52 4.67 1.19 -4.44
N ASP A 53 5.40 2.05 -3.74
CA ASP A 53 6.87 2.07 -3.77
C ASP A 53 7.46 0.77 -3.21
N HIS A 54 6.94 0.26 -2.09
CA HIS A 54 7.35 -1.01 -1.51
C HIS A 54 7.11 -2.17 -2.48
N PHE A 55 5.91 -2.29 -3.03
CA PHE A 55 5.56 -3.37 -3.96
C PHE A 55 6.39 -3.31 -5.26
N LYS A 56 6.73 -2.11 -5.74
CA LYS A 56 7.59 -1.93 -6.92
C LYS A 56 9.04 -2.35 -6.65
N LYS A 57 9.55 -2.04 -5.45
CA LYS A 57 10.92 -2.37 -5.00
C LYS A 57 11.08 -3.83 -4.61
N TYR A 58 10.05 -4.45 -4.04
CA TYR A 58 10.13 -5.83 -3.59
C TYR A 58 9.92 -6.79 -4.76
N ASP A 59 11.04 -7.40 -5.18
CA ASP A 59 11.03 -8.44 -6.21
C ASP A 59 10.21 -9.67 -5.79
N PHE A 60 10.06 -9.90 -4.48
CA PHE A 60 9.20 -10.92 -3.90
C PHE A 60 7.75 -10.87 -4.39
N PHE A 61 7.19 -9.67 -4.58
CA PHE A 61 5.83 -9.54 -5.08
C PHE A 61 5.73 -9.98 -6.56
N LYS A 62 6.75 -9.64 -7.35
CA LYS A 62 6.86 -10.04 -8.76
C LYS A 62 7.15 -11.53 -8.91
N GLN A 63 7.87 -12.14 -7.97
CA GLN A 63 8.11 -13.59 -7.95
C GLN A 63 6.86 -14.36 -7.56
N LYS A 64 6.05 -13.86 -6.61
CA LYS A 64 4.85 -14.55 -6.13
C LYS A 64 3.68 -14.50 -7.11
N TYR A 65 3.42 -13.33 -7.72
CA TYR A 65 2.28 -13.13 -8.62
C TYR A 65 2.69 -13.09 -10.10
N GLY A 66 3.98 -13.10 -10.42
CA GLY A 66 4.46 -12.81 -11.78
C GLY A 66 4.54 -11.31 -12.04
N ARG A 67 5.49 -10.91 -12.90
CA ARG A 67 5.79 -9.48 -13.16
C ARG A 67 4.58 -8.73 -13.72
N ASP A 68 3.80 -9.38 -14.57
CA ASP A 68 2.65 -8.80 -15.28
C ASP A 68 1.46 -8.61 -14.33
N GLU A 69 1.07 -9.64 -13.58
CA GLU A 69 -0.02 -9.52 -12.60
C GLU A 69 0.34 -8.60 -11.43
N ALA A 70 1.59 -8.63 -10.97
CA ALA A 70 2.06 -7.69 -9.95
C ALA A 70 1.95 -6.23 -10.44
N GLN A 71 2.29 -5.99 -11.71
CA GLN A 71 2.15 -4.67 -12.33
C GLN A 71 0.67 -4.31 -12.50
N ALA A 72 -0.17 -5.26 -12.92
CA ALA A 72 -1.62 -5.07 -13.03
C ALA A 72 -2.26 -4.75 -11.68
N ILE A 73 -1.90 -5.43 -10.59
CA ILE A 73 -2.39 -5.12 -9.24
C ILE A 73 -1.98 -3.69 -8.82
N LEU A 74 -0.77 -3.26 -9.18
CA LEU A 74 -0.27 -1.91 -8.88
C LEU A 74 -0.93 -0.81 -9.72
N ASP A 75 -1.22 -1.11 -10.98
CA ASP A 75 -1.84 -0.22 -11.97
C ASP A 75 -3.36 -0.11 -11.78
N ASP A 76 -4.01 -1.23 -11.49
CA ASP A 76 -5.44 -1.30 -11.16
C ASP A 76 -5.76 -0.56 -9.84
N THR A 77 -4.80 -0.55 -8.89
CA THR A 77 -4.88 0.31 -7.70
C THR A 77 -4.85 1.82 -8.06
N ASP A 78 -4.35 2.19 -9.24
CA ASP A 78 -4.42 3.54 -9.78
C ASP A 78 -5.69 3.84 -10.56
N SER A 79 -6.36 2.81 -11.08
CA SER A 79 -7.66 2.90 -11.75
C SER A 79 -8.80 3.24 -10.76
N GLU A 80 -8.62 4.33 -10.02
CA GLU A 80 -9.70 5.22 -9.60
C GLU A 80 -10.28 5.88 -10.85
N ILE A 81 -10.96 5.11 -11.71
CA ILE A 81 -12.07 5.70 -12.43
C ILE A 81 -13.16 5.93 -11.39
N THR A 82 -13.12 7.16 -10.84
CA THR A 82 -14.29 7.92 -10.40
C THR A 82 -14.94 7.46 -9.09
N ILE A 83 -14.32 7.74 -7.94
CA ILE A 83 -15.06 8.39 -6.85
C ILE A 83 -14.19 9.51 -6.25
N GLN A 84 -14.18 10.64 -6.96
CA GLN A 84 -14.07 11.95 -6.32
C GLN A 84 -15.11 12.03 -5.19
N LYS A 85 -14.79 11.64 -3.96
CA LYS A 85 -15.60 12.01 -2.77
C LYS A 85 -14.93 11.81 -1.41
N CYS A 86 -13.63 11.53 -1.32
CA CYS A 86 -12.87 11.75 -0.09
C CYS A 86 -12.09 13.07 -0.22
N GLN A 87 -12.73 14.12 0.26
CA GLN A 87 -12.34 15.53 0.14
C GLN A 87 -10.88 15.80 0.56
N ARG A 88 -10.05 16.24 -0.40
CA ARG A 88 -9.05 17.28 -0.14
C ARG A 88 -9.10 18.28 -1.28
N LYS A 89 -10.03 19.24 -1.18
CA LYS A 89 -9.89 20.53 -1.88
C LYS A 89 -8.61 21.18 -1.35
N ARG A 90 -7.50 21.07 -2.09
CA ARG A 90 -6.55 22.19 -2.13
C ARG A 90 -6.94 23.02 -3.35
N VAL A 91 -7.80 23.99 -3.11
CA VAL A 91 -8.00 25.10 -4.05
C VAL A 91 -6.66 25.83 -4.09
N HIS A 92 -5.90 25.65 -5.17
CA HIS A 92 -4.86 26.62 -5.50
C HIS A 92 -5.57 27.71 -6.30
N ARG A 93 -5.81 28.83 -5.62
CA ARG A 93 -6.27 30.09 -6.20
C ARG A 93 -5.07 30.65 -6.97
N GLN A 94 -5.12 30.63 -8.29
CA GLN A 94 -4.28 31.51 -9.09
C GLN A 94 -5.08 32.80 -9.29
N ASP A 95 -4.51 33.90 -8.80
CA ASP A 95 -4.88 35.28 -9.13
C ASP A 95 -4.20 35.67 -10.44
#